data_AF-A0A845WBK6-F1
#
_entry.id   AF-A0A845WBK6-F1
#
_cell.length_a   1.000
_cell.length_b   1.000
_cell.length_c   1.000
_cell.angle_alpha   90.00
_cell.angle_beta   90.00
_cell.angle_gamma   90.00
#
_symmetry.space_group_name_H-M   'P 1'
#
loop_
_entity.id
_entity.type
_entity.pdbx_description
1 polymer ?
#
loop_
_entity_poly.entity_id
_entity_poly.type
_entity_poly.pdbx_seq_one_letter_code
_entity_poly.pdbx_strand_id
1 'polypeptide(L)'
;MRDNFNSFVEWASCSFQSVEWASCLFQSVKWASCWFQSVKWASCWFQSVEWASCPFQSVEWASCLFQSVKWASCPFQSVEWASCPFQSVEWASCPFQSVEWASCPLQSVELASCPFQFVEWASCPFQFVEWASCPFQFVEWASCPLQFVEWASCPFHPLGQTDFRRCTP
;
A
#
# COMPACT_ATOMS: atom_id res chain seq x y z
N MET A 1 18.51 -0.60 -10.23
CA MET A 1 18.12 -0.57 -11.66
C MET A 1 17.45 0.78 -11.94
N ARG A 2 17.74 1.41 -13.09
CA ARG A 2 17.17 2.71 -13.51
C ARG A 2 16.59 2.54 -14.90
N ASP A 3 15.32 2.18 -14.96
CA ASP A 3 14.64 1.86 -16.21
C ASP A 3 13.33 2.65 -16.35
N ASN A 4 12.99 2.98 -17.59
CA ASN A 4 11.73 3.61 -17.94
C ASN A 4 10.92 2.63 -18.79
N PHE A 5 9.81 2.16 -18.24
CA PHE A 5 8.85 1.27 -18.87
C PHE A 5 7.66 2.11 -19.35
N ASN A 6 7.86 2.83 -20.45
CA ASN A 6 6.86 3.75 -21.03
C ASN A 6 5.91 3.08 -22.02
N SER A 7 6.08 1.77 -22.26
CA SER A 7 5.19 0.93 -23.05
C SER A 7 4.55 -0.12 -22.14
N PHE A 8 3.48 -0.77 -22.59
CA PHE A 8 2.90 -1.87 -21.83
C PHE A 8 3.96 -2.95 -21.56
N VAL A 9 4.19 -3.24 -20.28
CA VAL A 9 5.10 -4.31 -19.83
C VAL A 9 4.34 -5.24 -18.92
N GLU A 10 4.54 -6.53 -19.13
CA GLU A 10 3.97 -7.58 -18.31
C GLU A 10 5.07 -8.51 -17.80
N TRP A 11 5.12 -8.69 -16.48
CA TRP A 11 5.90 -9.74 -15.84
C TRP A 11 4.95 -10.77 -15.28
N ALA A 12 5.17 -12.04 -15.63
CA ALA A 12 4.39 -13.16 -15.15
C ALA A 12 5.31 -14.20 -14.51
N SER A 13 4.91 -14.73 -13.35
CA SER A 13 5.60 -15.84 -12.66
C SER A 13 7.10 -15.58 -12.39
N CYS A 14 7.47 -14.32 -12.17
CA CYS A 14 8.85 -13.91 -11.89
C CYS A 14 9.13 -13.92 -10.38
N SER A 15 10.39 -14.12 -10.01
CA SER A 15 10.85 -14.00 -8.62
C SER A 15 11.96 -12.95 -8.54
N PHE A 16 11.73 -11.90 -7.77
CA PHE A 16 12.67 -10.81 -7.53
C PHE A 16 13.20 -10.89 -6.10
N GLN A 17 14.50 -11.12 -5.97
CA GLN A 17 15.18 -11.21 -4.68
C GLN A 17 16.30 -10.19 -4.62
N SER A 18 16.36 -9.41 -3.54
CA SER A 18 17.44 -8.44 -3.32
C SER A 18 17.57 -7.42 -4.46
N VAL A 19 16.43 -6.97 -5.00
CA VAL A 19 16.37 -6.02 -6.11
C VAL A 19 16.16 -4.61 -5.58
N GLU A 20 16.85 -3.66 -6.20
CA GLU A 20 16.61 -2.24 -5.98
C GLU A 20 16.23 -1.56 -7.29
N TRP A 21 15.06 -0.93 -7.32
CA TRP A 21 14.63 -0.02 -8.38
C TRP A 21 14.73 1.41 -7.87
N ALA A 22 15.50 2.23 -8.57
CA ALA A 22 15.68 3.63 -8.22
C ALA A 22 15.30 4.49 -9.43
N SER A 23 14.53 5.55 -9.22
CA SER A 23 14.21 6.53 -10.25
C SER A 23 13.59 5.91 -11.51
N CYS A 24 12.78 4.86 -11.35
CA CYS A 24 12.13 4.17 -12.46
C CYS A 24 10.74 4.77 -12.75
N LEU A 25 10.34 4.76 -14.02
CA LEU A 25 9.00 5.12 -14.45
C LEU A 25 8.29 3.87 -14.96
N PHE A 26 7.19 3.49 -14.32
CA PHE A 26 6.36 2.34 -14.70
C PHE A 26 5.01 2.85 -15.22
N GLN A 27 4.86 2.88 -16.54
CA GLN A 27 3.63 3.29 -17.20
C GLN A 27 2.96 2.08 -17.85
N SER A 28 1.73 1.79 -17.45
CA SER A 28 0.94 0.65 -18.00
C SER A 28 1.62 -0.69 -17.77
N VAL A 29 1.86 -1.04 -16.50
CA VAL A 29 2.58 -2.27 -16.15
C VAL A 29 1.70 -3.26 -15.42
N LYS A 30 1.85 -4.55 -15.76
CA LYS A 30 1.20 -5.64 -15.05
C LYS A 30 2.23 -6.59 -14.45
N TRP A 31 2.05 -6.92 -13.17
CA TRP A 31 2.75 -8.02 -12.50
C TRP A 31 1.74 -9.08 -12.11
N ALA A 32 1.89 -10.29 -12.64
CA ALA A 32 1.04 -11.42 -12.35
C ALA A 32 1.86 -12.55 -11.71
N SER A 33 1.41 -13.04 -10.56
CA SER A 33 2.03 -14.16 -9.85
C SER A 33 3.54 -13.98 -9.59
N CYS A 34 3.97 -12.73 -9.35
CA CYS A 34 5.38 -12.42 -9.10
C CYS A 34 5.67 -12.34 -7.61
N TRP A 35 6.78 -12.93 -7.17
CA TRP A 35 7.21 -12.86 -5.77
C TRP A 35 8.32 -11.83 -5.58
N PHE A 36 8.22 -11.02 -4.52
CA PHE A 36 9.18 -10.00 -4.16
C PHE A 36 9.70 -10.24 -2.74
N GLN A 37 11.02 -10.40 -2.63
CA GLN A 37 11.70 -10.56 -1.34
C GLN A 37 12.90 -9.61 -1.24
N SER A 38 12.98 -8.86 -0.13
CA SER A 38 14.09 -7.94 0.13
C SER A 38 14.25 -6.91 -0.99
N VAL A 39 13.14 -6.27 -1.38
CA VAL A 39 13.12 -5.35 -2.52
C VAL A 39 12.94 -3.91 -2.05
N LYS A 40 13.69 -3.01 -2.69
CA LYS A 40 13.59 -1.57 -2.45
C LYS A 40 13.16 -0.84 -3.72
N TRP A 41 12.17 0.03 -3.58
CA TRP A 41 11.78 1.00 -4.60
C TRP A 41 12.05 2.41 -4.07
N ALA A 42 12.89 3.16 -4.76
CA ALA A 42 13.26 4.52 -4.38
C ALA A 42 12.93 5.50 -5.52
N SER A 43 12.17 6.55 -5.22
CA SER A 43 11.85 7.62 -6.16
C SER A 43 11.23 7.13 -7.48
N CYS A 44 10.40 6.09 -7.42
CA CYS A 44 9.75 5.51 -8.60
C CYS A 44 8.36 6.09 -8.83
N TRP A 45 7.91 6.11 -10.07
CA TRP A 45 6.55 6.51 -10.44
C TRP A 45 5.79 5.35 -11.04
N PHE A 46 4.57 5.12 -10.57
CA PHE A 46 3.67 4.08 -11.04
C PHE A 46 2.39 4.71 -11.58
N GLN A 47 2.13 4.51 -12.86
CA GLN A 47 0.92 4.97 -13.53
C GLN A 47 0.23 3.80 -14.23
N SER A 48 -1.06 3.59 -13.94
CA SER A 48 -1.88 2.53 -14.57
C SER A 48 -1.27 1.15 -14.37
N VAL A 49 -1.08 0.77 -13.11
CA VAL A 49 -0.37 -0.45 -12.73
C VAL A 49 -1.30 -1.47 -12.10
N GLU A 50 -1.13 -2.75 -12.45
CA GLU A 50 -1.85 -3.86 -11.86
C GLU A 50 -0.88 -4.88 -11.24
N TRP A 51 -1.12 -5.25 -9.98
CA TRP A 51 -0.47 -6.35 -9.30
C TRP A 51 -1.50 -7.42 -8.97
N ALA A 52 -1.32 -8.63 -9.47
CA ALA A 52 -2.23 -9.74 -9.27
C ALA A 52 -1.48 -10.94 -8.69
N SER A 53 -1.89 -11.39 -7.50
CA SER A 53 -1.30 -12.53 -6.81
C SER A 53 0.21 -12.38 -6.54
N CYS A 54 0.64 -11.18 -6.14
CA CYS A 54 2.04 -10.86 -5.91
C CYS A 54 2.34 -10.77 -4.40
N PRO A 55 3.01 -11.77 -3.79
CA PRO A 55 3.48 -11.67 -2.42
C PRO A 55 4.71 -10.76 -2.27
N PHE A 56 4.72 -9.94 -1.21
CA PHE A 56 5.81 -9.02 -0.86
C PHE A 56 6.32 -9.31 0.56
N GLN A 57 7.62 -9.54 0.69
CA GLN A 57 8.28 -9.76 1.97
C GLN A 57 9.53 -8.88 2.12
N SER A 58 9.64 -8.17 3.24
CA SER A 58 10.79 -7.31 3.55
C SER A 58 11.00 -6.26 2.46
N VAL A 59 10.02 -5.37 2.31
CA VAL A 59 9.95 -4.43 1.19
C VAL A 59 9.95 -2.99 1.68
N GLU A 60 10.70 -2.13 1.01
CA GLU A 60 10.73 -0.68 1.28
C GLU A 60 10.32 0.10 0.04
N TRP A 61 9.36 1.01 0.20
CA TRP A 61 8.99 2.02 -0.80
C TRP A 61 9.30 3.40 -0.25
N ALA A 62 10.25 4.09 -0.87
CA ALA A 62 10.67 5.42 -0.48
C ALA A 62 10.41 6.41 -1.61
N SER A 63 9.66 7.48 -1.32
CA SER A 63 9.38 8.58 -2.26
C SER A 63 8.74 8.12 -3.57
N CYS A 64 7.89 7.09 -3.53
CA CYS A 64 7.24 6.53 -4.72
C CYS A 64 5.83 7.08 -4.90
N LEU A 65 5.45 7.47 -6.12
CA LEU A 65 4.12 8.01 -6.41
C LEU A 65 3.27 6.98 -7.19
N PHE A 66 2.05 6.76 -6.71
CA PHE A 66 1.11 5.79 -7.28
C PHE A 66 -0.15 6.48 -7.79
N GLN A 67 -0.44 6.29 -9.08
CA GLN A 67 -1.64 6.81 -9.73
C GLN A 67 -2.34 5.70 -10.53
N SER A 68 -3.64 5.50 -10.27
CA SER A 68 -4.45 4.50 -10.96
C SER A 68 -3.87 3.09 -10.82
N VAL A 69 -3.70 2.64 -9.58
CA VAL A 69 -3.03 1.36 -9.27
C VAL A 69 -4.03 0.37 -8.68
N LYS A 70 -3.91 -0.91 -9.04
CA LYS A 70 -4.72 -2.00 -8.50
C LYS A 70 -3.83 -3.08 -7.91
N TRP A 71 -4.17 -3.52 -6.70
CA TRP A 71 -3.55 -4.65 -6.02
C TRP A 71 -4.62 -5.70 -5.72
N ALA A 72 -4.46 -6.91 -6.27
CA ALA A 72 -5.41 -7.99 -6.07
C ALA A 72 -4.68 -9.23 -5.54
N SER A 73 -5.09 -9.71 -4.36
CA SER A 73 -4.52 -10.90 -3.72
C SER A 73 -3.01 -10.77 -3.46
N CYS A 74 -2.56 -9.61 -3.02
CA CYS A 74 -1.15 -9.31 -2.75
C CYS A 74 -0.90 -9.26 -1.23
N PRO A 75 -0.33 -10.30 -0.60
CA PRO A 75 0.03 -10.25 0.80
C PRO A 75 1.33 -9.45 1.01
N PHE A 76 1.37 -8.64 2.08
CA PHE A 76 2.50 -7.81 2.47
C PHE A 76 2.98 -8.17 3.87
N GLN A 77 4.25 -8.52 4.00
CA GLN A 77 4.89 -8.84 5.28
C GLN A 77 6.17 -8.01 5.46
N SER A 78 6.28 -7.30 6.59
CA SER A 78 7.44 -6.46 6.92
C SER A 78 7.69 -5.42 5.83
N VAL A 79 6.74 -4.48 5.68
CA VAL A 79 6.76 -3.50 4.60
C VAL A 79 6.74 -2.08 5.14
N GLU A 80 7.58 -1.23 4.56
CA GLU A 80 7.66 0.19 4.90
C GLU A 80 7.30 1.05 3.69
N TRP A 81 6.42 2.02 3.90
CA TRP A 81 6.06 3.05 2.93
C TRP A 81 6.42 4.41 3.50
N ALA A 82 7.39 5.09 2.88
CA ALA A 82 7.85 6.40 3.30
C ALA A 82 7.65 7.41 2.18
N SER A 83 6.91 8.49 2.47
CA SER A 83 6.64 9.59 1.52
C SER A 83 6.01 9.11 0.20
N CYS A 84 5.06 8.18 0.28
CA CYS A 84 4.42 7.59 -0.89
C CYS A 84 2.98 8.11 -1.05
N PRO A 85 2.70 9.06 -1.96
CA PRO A 85 1.34 9.47 -2.28
C PRO A 85 0.60 8.44 -3.16
N PHE A 86 -0.67 8.21 -2.82
CA PHE A 86 -1.58 7.32 -3.55
C PHE A 86 -2.82 8.07 -4.04
N GLN A 87 -3.08 7.98 -5.34
CA GLN A 87 -4.26 8.56 -5.99
C GLN A 87 -4.98 7.52 -6.84
N SER A 88 -6.28 7.33 -6.59
CA SER A 88 -7.11 6.38 -7.35
C SER A 88 -6.56 4.96 -7.27
N VAL A 89 -6.48 4.41 -6.05
CA VAL A 89 -5.86 3.09 -5.80
C VAL A 89 -6.84 2.14 -5.16
N GLU A 90 -6.84 0.90 -5.64
CA GLU A 90 -7.68 -0.18 -5.11
C GLU A 90 -6.81 -1.31 -4.55
N TRP A 91 -7.14 -1.77 -3.34
CA TRP A 91 -6.60 -2.99 -2.75
C TRP A 91 -7.72 -3.99 -2.49
N ALA A 92 -7.62 -5.18 -3.05
CA ALA A 92 -8.58 -6.26 -2.89
C ALA A 92 -7.89 -7.54 -2.38
N SER A 93 -8.33 -8.05 -1.24
CA SER A 93 -7.79 -9.27 -0.63
C SER A 93 -6.29 -9.21 -0.35
N CYS A 94 -5.81 -8.06 0.14
CA CYS A 94 -4.40 -7.82 0.44
C CYS A 94 -4.19 -7.81 1.96
N PRO A 95 -3.72 -8.90 2.58
CA PRO A 95 -3.38 -8.90 4.00
C PRO A 95 -2.06 -8.17 4.24
N PHE A 96 -1.98 -7.41 5.34
CA PHE A 96 -0.81 -6.64 5.76
C PHE A 96 -0.38 -7.05 7.16
N GLN A 97 0.88 -7.46 7.30
CA GLN A 97 1.49 -7.83 8.58
C GLN A 97 2.80 -7.08 8.81
N SER A 98 2.92 -6.39 9.94
CA SER A 98 4.08 -5.57 10.31
C SER A 98 4.38 -4.54 9.23
N VAL A 99 3.50 -3.54 9.11
CA VAL A 99 3.55 -2.54 8.04
C VAL A 99 3.55 -1.13 8.61
N GLU A 100 4.43 -0.29 8.11
CA GLU A 100 4.54 1.11 8.51
C GLU A 100 4.26 2.03 7.32
N TRP A 101 3.45 3.06 7.56
CA TRP A 101 3.14 4.10 6.59
C TRP A 101 3.50 5.46 7.18
N ALA A 102 4.49 6.12 6.59
CA ALA A 102 4.96 7.43 7.01
C ALA A 102 4.81 8.45 5.89
N SER A 103 4.09 9.54 6.14
CA SER A 103 3.86 10.63 5.18
C SER A 103 3.26 10.16 3.84
N CYS A 104 2.32 9.21 3.90
CA CYS A 104 1.66 8.65 2.72
C CYS A 104 0.24 9.21 2.62
N PRO A 105 -0.03 10.26 1.83
CA PRO A 105 -1.39 10.73 1.60
C PRO A 105 -2.16 9.75 0.70
N LEU A 106 -3.42 9.49 1.06
CA LEU A 106 -4.31 8.61 0.32
C LEU A 106 -5.53 9.39 -0.17
N GLN A 107 -5.73 9.42 -1.48
CA GLN A 107 -6.85 10.09 -2.13
C GLN A 107 -7.60 9.15 -3.07
N SER A 108 -8.92 9.06 -2.92
CA SER A 108 -9.77 8.19 -3.74
C SER A 108 -9.28 6.74 -3.70
N VAL A 109 -9.32 6.16 -2.50
CA VAL A 109 -8.74 4.85 -2.23
C VAL A 109 -9.82 3.89 -1.75
N GLU A 110 -9.80 2.67 -2.25
CA GLU A 110 -10.69 1.59 -1.81
C GLU A 110 -9.87 0.41 -1.29
N LEU A 111 -10.21 -0.08 -0.09
CA LEU A 111 -9.64 -1.30 0.48
C LEU A 111 -10.76 -2.28 0.82
N ALA A 112 -10.71 -3.46 0.20
CA ALA A 112 -11.68 -4.52 0.40
C ALA A 112 -11.01 -5.82 0.84
N SER A 113 -11.46 -6.39 1.96
CA SER A 113 -10.96 -7.65 2.52
C SER A 113 -9.45 -7.61 2.82
N CYS A 114 -8.96 -6.49 3.32
CA CYS A 114 -7.56 -6.28 3.66
C CYS A 114 -7.38 -6.29 5.18
N PRO A 115 -7.05 -7.43 5.80
CA PRO A 115 -6.75 -7.46 7.23
C PRO A 115 -5.37 -6.83 7.51
N PHE A 116 -5.28 -6.09 8.61
CA PHE A 116 -4.05 -5.45 9.08
C PHE A 116 -3.66 -5.97 10.46
N GLN A 117 -2.40 -6.35 10.62
CA GLN A 117 -1.83 -6.79 11.88
C GLN A 117 -0.49 -6.09 12.13
N PHE A 118 -0.34 -5.41 13.27
CA PHE A 118 0.83 -4.57 13.59
C PHE A 118 1.04 -3.52 12.51
N VAL A 119 0.16 -2.52 12.47
CA VAL A 119 0.22 -1.46 11.47
C VAL A 119 0.33 -0.09 12.12
N GLU A 120 1.22 0.73 11.59
CA GLU A 120 1.41 2.11 12.04
C GLU A 120 1.17 3.08 10.88
N TRP A 121 0.39 4.12 11.14
CA TRP A 121 0.16 5.22 10.21
C TRP A 121 0.61 6.52 10.85
N ALA A 122 1.59 7.19 10.25
CA ALA A 122 2.13 8.45 10.71
C ALA A 122 2.03 9.51 9.61
N SER A 123 1.37 10.63 9.89
CA SER A 123 1.22 11.76 8.96
C SER A 123 0.60 11.38 7.61
N CYS A 124 -0.35 10.44 7.63
CA CYS A 124 -1.05 9.95 6.44
C CYS A 124 -2.46 10.55 6.38
N PRO A 125 -2.71 11.62 5.60
CA PRO A 125 -4.06 12.12 5.41
C PRO A 125 -4.87 11.18 4.50
N PHE A 126 -6.14 10.97 4.83
CA PHE A 126 -7.08 10.15 4.05
C PHE A 126 -8.20 11.04 3.52
N GLN A 127 -8.43 11.01 2.21
CA GLN A 127 -9.49 11.75 1.54
C GLN A 127 -10.25 10.86 0.55
N PHE A 128 -11.58 10.72 0.72
CA PHE A 128 -12.40 9.82 -0.10
C PHE A 128 -11.87 8.38 -0.04
N VAL A 129 -11.88 7.80 1.15
CA VAL A 129 -11.32 6.45 1.38
C VAL A 129 -12.39 5.51 1.91
N GLU A 130 -12.53 4.36 1.28
CA GLU A 130 -13.50 3.34 1.68
C GLU A 130 -12.79 2.09 2.17
N TRP A 131 -13.21 1.59 3.33
CA TRP A 131 -12.71 0.35 3.91
C TRP A 131 -13.87 -0.62 4.07
N ALA A 132 -13.76 -1.80 3.45
CA ALA A 132 -14.76 -2.85 3.53
C ALA A 132 -14.13 -4.17 3.99
N SER A 133 -14.58 -4.71 5.12
CA SER A 133 -14.08 -5.97 5.69
C SER A 133 -12.57 -5.95 5.97
N CYS A 134 -12.07 -4.83 6.49
CA CYS A 134 -10.66 -4.63 6.83
C CYS A 134 -10.48 -4.62 8.35
N PRO A 135 -10.29 -5.78 9.00
CA PRO A 135 -10.03 -5.82 10.43
C PRO A 135 -8.62 -5.31 10.75
N PHE A 136 -8.48 -4.59 11.86
CA PHE A 136 -7.20 -4.08 12.35
C PHE A 136 -6.87 -4.68 13.71
N GLN A 137 -5.68 -5.26 13.82
CA GLN A 137 -5.11 -5.73 15.08
C GLN A 137 -3.78 -5.03 15.32
N PHE A 138 -3.64 -4.46 16.51
CA PHE A 138 -2.45 -3.73 16.91
C PHE A 138 -2.14 -2.56 15.96
N VAL A 139 -3.10 -1.64 15.86
CA VAL A 139 -2.98 -0.46 15.00
C VAL A 139 -2.63 0.79 15.79
N GLU A 140 -1.74 1.61 15.22
CA GLU A 140 -1.42 2.95 15.69
C GLU A 140 -1.65 4.01 14.60
N TRP A 141 -2.15 5.17 15.02
CA TRP A 141 -2.39 6.32 14.15
C TRP A 141 -1.82 7.58 14.78
N ALA A 142 -0.99 8.31 14.05
CA ALA A 142 -0.43 9.59 14.45
C ALA A 142 -0.63 10.60 13.33
N SER A 143 -1.27 11.73 13.62
CA SER A 143 -1.43 12.84 12.67
C SER A 143 -2.06 12.45 11.32
N CYS A 144 -3.08 11.58 11.34
CA CYS A 144 -3.77 11.09 10.14
C CYS A 144 -5.18 11.71 10.03
N PRO A 145 -5.33 12.90 9.43
CA PRO A 145 -6.66 13.50 9.27
C PRO A 145 -7.51 12.68 8.29
N LEU A 146 -8.79 12.51 8.60
CA LEU A 146 -9.75 11.77 7.78
C LEU A 146 -10.80 12.72 7.20
N GLN A 147 -11.03 12.66 5.89
CA GLN A 147 -12.09 13.40 5.21
C GLN A 147 -12.82 12.47 4.24
N PHE A 148 -14.15 12.37 4.38
CA PHE A 148 -14.97 11.47 3.55
C PHE A 148 -14.43 10.03 3.59
N VAL A 149 -14.27 9.48 4.80
CA VAL A 149 -13.80 8.11 5.00
C VAL A 149 -14.95 7.25 5.50
N GLU A 150 -15.16 6.11 4.84
CA GLU A 150 -16.21 5.15 5.15
C GLU A 150 -15.63 3.82 5.63
N TRP A 151 -16.29 3.21 6.61
CA TRP A 151 -15.88 1.95 7.20
C TRP A 151 -17.05 0.98 7.26
N ALA A 152 -16.92 -0.17 6.62
CA ALA A 152 -17.91 -1.24 6.61
C ALA A 152 -17.26 -2.54 7.12
N SER A 153 -17.72 -3.05 8.26
CA SER A 153 -17.21 -4.31 8.85
C SER A 153 -15.70 -4.31 9.15
N CYS A 154 -15.18 -3.20 9.68
CA CYS A 154 -13.77 -3.03 10.03
C CYS A 154 -13.59 -2.98 11.56
N PRO A 155 -13.45 -4.12 12.26
CA PRO A 155 -13.18 -4.11 13.70
C PRO A 155 -11.75 -3.62 13.99
N PHE A 156 -11.57 -2.87 15.08
CA PHE A 156 -10.27 -2.31 15.48
C PHE A 156 -9.86 -2.77 16.87
N HIS A 157 -8.65 -3.31 17.00
CA HIS A 157 -7.99 -3.58 18.27
C HIS A 157 -6.70 -2.74 18.38
N PRO A 158 -6.75 -1.57 19.04
CA PRO A 158 -5.61 -0.67 19.13
C PRO A 158 -4.45 -1.18 19.99
N LEU A 159 -3.22 -0.71 19.71
CA LEU A 159 -2.14 -0.69 20.70
C LEU A 159 -2.28 0.59 21.55
N GLY A 160 -2.39 0.43 22.88
CA GLY A 160 -2.37 1.55 23.83
C GLY A 160 -3.52 2.56 23.73
N GLN A 161 -3.31 3.77 24.30
CA GLN A 161 -4.24 4.91 24.21
C GLN A 161 -4.11 5.62 22.85
N THR A 162 -4.45 4.94 21.77
CA THR A 162 -4.68 5.63 20.50
C THR A 162 -5.96 6.45 20.63
N ASP A 163 -5.90 7.74 20.32
CA ASP A 163 -7.05 8.65 20.35
C ASP A 163 -7.96 8.38 19.15
N PHE A 164 -8.60 7.21 19.17
CA PHE A 164 -9.60 6.76 18.18
C PHE A 164 -10.77 7.74 18.07
N ARG A 165 -10.97 8.62 19.07
CA ARG A 165 -12.09 9.56 19.14
C ARG A 165 -12.07 10.64 18.06
N ARG A 166 -10.99 10.76 17.29
CA ARG A 166 -10.93 11.65 16.10
C ARG A 166 -10.96 10.91 14.77
N CYS A 167 -10.96 9.57 14.79
CA CYS A 167 -10.82 8.73 13.59
C CYS A 167 -12.06 7.86 13.29
N THR A 168 -13.04 7.82 14.19
CA THR A 168 -14.38 7.32 13.87
C THR A 168 -15.31 8.50 13.54
N PRO A 169 -16.26 8.34 12.60
CA PRO A 169 -17.33 9.32 12.44
C PRO A 169 -18.10 9.57 13.75
#